data_AF-A0A8B7Z3R5-F1
#
_entry.id   AF-A0A8B7Z3R5-F1
#
_cell.length_a   1.000
_cell.length_b   1.000
_cell.length_c   1.000
_cell.angle_alpha   90.00
_cell.angle_beta   90.00
_cell.angle_gamma   90.00
#
_symmetry.space_group_name_H-M   'P 1'
#
loop_
_entity.id
_entity.type
_entity.pdbx_description
1 polymer ?
#
loop_
_entity_poly.entity_id
_entity_poly.type
_entity_poly.pdbx_seq_one_letter_code
_entity_poly.pdbx_strand_id
1 'polypeptide(L)'
;MPNVRPQPTHGRAWWRTTALRSSVYIHVFPKPTMSRAHKKNQKRATKKQEGKGFVVEESIGGAAAPTVTKQDPVKELRDQLAQAKAEKNHDLANKLRQQLWITQDLAAGYKPNISAEDEGSREALTQVQERLTTPASSLSSSTASVRLDGASAISTLGSEERKLKTLRKKLDQIQSLKKKLEQGETLEANQLTKLKTEESVLEEIEHLENLLSIPVKR
;
A
#
# COMPACT_ATOMS: atom_id res chain seq x y z
N MET A 1 0.25 -19.71 -65.58
CA MET A 1 -0.31 -21.08 -65.53
C MET A 1 -0.85 -21.32 -64.13
N PRO A 2 -2.17 -21.19 -63.90
CA PRO A 2 -2.80 -21.37 -62.60
C PRO A 2 -2.99 -22.86 -62.29
N ASN A 3 -2.58 -23.31 -61.11
CA ASN A 3 -2.80 -24.69 -60.66
C ASN A 3 -3.98 -24.72 -59.68
N VAL A 4 -5.18 -24.84 -60.25
CA VAL A 4 -6.43 -25.10 -59.54
C VAL A 4 -6.53 -26.62 -59.36
N ARG A 5 -6.59 -27.09 -58.11
CA ARG A 5 -7.00 -28.47 -57.80
C ARG A 5 -8.38 -28.51 -57.13
N PRO A 6 -9.16 -29.57 -57.39
CA PRO A 6 -10.62 -29.51 -57.35
C PRO A 6 -11.21 -29.95 -56.01
N GLN A 7 -12.42 -29.45 -55.76
CA GLN A 7 -13.34 -29.86 -54.69
C GLN A 7 -13.89 -31.27 -54.96
N PRO A 8 -13.98 -32.17 -53.97
CA PRO A 8 -14.76 -33.38 -54.08
C PRO A 8 -16.24 -33.14 -53.70
N THR A 9 -17.13 -33.38 -54.65
CA THR A 9 -18.58 -33.47 -54.48
C THR A 9 -19.03 -34.91 -54.22
N HIS A 10 -20.23 -35.03 -53.62
CA HIS A 10 -21.01 -36.24 -53.33
C HIS A 10 -20.50 -37.10 -52.16
N GLY A 11 -21.28 -37.36 -51.12
CA GLY A 11 -22.73 -37.49 -51.04
C GLY A 11 -23.03 -38.90 -50.53
N ARG A 12 -23.53 -39.01 -49.30
CA ARG A 12 -24.21 -40.21 -48.80
C ARG A 12 -25.14 -39.79 -47.67
N ALA A 13 -26.40 -39.58 -48.04
CA ALA A 13 -27.52 -39.50 -47.14
C ALA A 13 -27.72 -40.86 -46.47
N TRP A 14 -27.71 -40.90 -45.13
CA TRP A 14 -28.12 -42.05 -44.34
C TRP A 14 -29.11 -41.58 -43.24
N TRP A 15 -30.39 -41.81 -43.53
CA TRP A 15 -31.54 -42.16 -42.66
C TRP A 15 -31.73 -41.47 -41.29
N ARG A 16 -32.89 -40.81 -41.20
CA ARG A 16 -33.78 -40.59 -40.04
C ARG A 16 -33.45 -41.36 -38.74
N THR A 17 -33.40 -40.62 -37.63
CA THR A 17 -34.28 -40.88 -36.46
C THR A 17 -34.33 -39.66 -35.55
N THR A 18 -35.52 -39.07 -35.44
CA THR A 18 -35.93 -38.17 -34.37
C THR A 18 -36.03 -38.97 -33.07
N ALA A 19 -35.19 -38.65 -32.10
CA ALA A 19 -35.43 -38.99 -30.71
C ALA A 19 -35.37 -37.69 -29.91
N LEU A 20 -36.55 -37.13 -29.61
CA LEU A 20 -36.70 -36.20 -28.50
C LEU A 20 -36.29 -36.96 -27.24
N ARG A 21 -35.09 -36.68 -26.74
CA ARG A 21 -34.66 -37.08 -25.42
C ARG A 21 -34.37 -35.79 -24.66
N SER A 22 -35.37 -35.35 -23.90
CA SER A 22 -35.28 -34.28 -22.91
C SER A 22 -34.29 -34.70 -21.81
N SER A 23 -33.00 -34.59 -22.11
CA SER A 23 -31.94 -34.69 -21.12
C SER A 23 -31.79 -33.32 -20.51
N VAL A 24 -32.34 -33.14 -19.31
CA VAL A 24 -32.02 -32.01 -18.43
C VAL A 24 -30.52 -32.07 -18.18
N TYR A 25 -29.74 -31.38 -19.01
CA TYR A 25 -28.32 -31.15 -18.79
C TYR A 25 -28.25 -30.09 -17.70
N ILE A 26 -28.13 -30.54 -16.45
CA ILE A 26 -27.56 -29.71 -15.40
C ILE A 26 -26.15 -29.39 -15.88
N HIS A 27 -25.93 -28.19 -16.42
CA HIS A 27 -24.60 -27.67 -16.67
C HIS A 27 -23.91 -27.54 -15.31
N VAL A 28 -23.19 -28.60 -14.92
CA VAL A 28 -22.19 -28.54 -13.87
C VAL A 28 -21.10 -27.61 -14.40
N PHE A 29 -21.19 -26.34 -14.03
CA PHE A 29 -20.14 -25.37 -14.31
C PHE A 29 -18.81 -25.93 -13.79
N PRO A 30 -17.79 -26.11 -14.64
CA PRO A 30 -16.48 -26.50 -14.16
C PRO A 30 -16.00 -25.45 -13.16
N LYS A 31 -15.66 -25.89 -11.95
CA LYS A 31 -15.12 -25.04 -10.88
C LYS A 31 -14.00 -24.17 -11.47
N PRO A 32 -13.92 -22.87 -11.13
CA PRO A 32 -12.91 -21.97 -11.69
C PRO A 32 -11.51 -22.52 -11.38
N THR A 33 -10.88 -23.13 -12.37
CA THR A 33 -9.50 -23.58 -12.25
C THR A 33 -8.64 -22.33 -12.14
N MET A 34 -7.87 -22.23 -11.07
CA MET A 34 -7.04 -21.05 -10.82
C MET A 34 -6.20 -20.69 -12.05
N SER A 35 -6.13 -19.40 -12.37
CA SER A 35 -5.39 -18.89 -13.52
C SER A 35 -3.96 -19.44 -13.54
N ARG A 36 -3.42 -19.70 -14.73
CA ARG A 36 -2.02 -20.11 -14.93
C ARG A 36 -1.03 -19.19 -14.20
N ALA A 37 -1.36 -17.89 -14.10
CA ALA A 37 -0.57 -16.91 -13.34
C ALA A 37 -0.60 -17.20 -11.82
N HIS A 38 -1.77 -17.54 -11.27
CA HIS A 38 -1.92 -17.87 -9.86
C HIS A 38 -1.15 -19.15 -9.51
N LYS A 39 -1.23 -20.20 -10.34
CA LYS A 39 -0.48 -21.44 -10.16
C LYS A 39 1.04 -21.24 -10.20
N LYS A 40 1.52 -20.33 -11.05
CA LYS A 40 2.95 -19.98 -11.15
C LYS A 40 3.43 -19.18 -9.93
N ASN A 41 2.62 -18.27 -9.39
CA ASN A 41 2.94 -17.55 -8.15
C ASN A 41 2.92 -18.46 -6.93
N GLN A 42 1.93 -19.36 -6.83
CA GLN A 42 1.86 -20.34 -5.74
C GLN A 42 3.10 -21.23 -5.71
N LYS A 43 3.57 -21.70 -6.87
CA LYS A 43 4.80 -22.51 -6.98
C LYS A 43 6.08 -21.75 -6.61
N ARG A 44 6.12 -20.43 -6.80
CA ARG A 44 7.23 -19.58 -6.33
C ARG A 44 7.18 -19.37 -4.81
N ALA A 45 5.99 -19.25 -4.25
CA ALA A 45 5.80 -19.11 -2.81
C ALA A 45 6.19 -20.39 -2.06
N THR A 46 5.78 -21.58 -2.54
CA THR A 46 6.15 -22.85 -1.91
C THR A 46 7.64 -23.12 -2.01
N LYS A 47 8.27 -22.89 -3.18
CA LYS A 47 9.73 -23.03 -3.34
C LYS A 47 10.54 -22.08 -2.44
N LYS A 48 10.00 -20.90 -2.12
CA LYS A 48 10.63 -19.95 -1.18
C LYS A 48 10.49 -20.38 0.28
N GLN A 49 9.47 -21.16 0.62
CA GLN A 49 9.35 -21.78 1.95
C GLN A 49 10.26 -23.01 2.08
N GLU A 50 10.33 -23.85 1.05
CA GLU A 50 11.20 -25.03 1.03
C GLU A 50 12.70 -24.67 1.04
N GLY A 51 13.09 -23.55 0.42
CA GLY A 51 14.48 -23.06 0.44
C GLY A 51 14.92 -22.36 1.73
N LYS A 52 14.04 -22.21 2.73
CA LYS A 52 14.32 -21.49 3.98
C LYS A 52 14.26 -22.37 5.24
N GLY A 53 14.25 -23.70 5.05
CA GLY A 53 14.25 -24.70 6.11
C GLY A 53 15.40 -25.69 5.94
N PHE A 54 16.64 -25.23 6.02
CA PHE A 54 17.81 -26.09 6.24
C PHE A 54 18.81 -25.37 7.15
N VAL A 55 18.51 -25.34 8.44
CA VAL A 55 19.48 -25.56 9.51
C VAL A 55 18.75 -26.41 10.54
N VAL A 56 19.02 -27.71 10.46
CA VAL A 56 18.73 -28.70 11.49
C VAL A 56 19.85 -28.55 12.53
N GLU A 57 19.50 -28.27 13.77
CA GLU A 57 20.22 -28.87 14.89
C GLU A 57 19.18 -29.22 15.96
N GLU A 58 19.00 -30.53 16.13
CA GLU A 58 17.99 -31.19 16.93
C GLU A 58 18.61 -31.58 18.28
N SER A 59 18.02 -31.06 19.34
CA SER A 59 17.76 -31.67 20.65
C SER A 59 18.80 -32.60 21.30
N ILE A 60 19.47 -32.06 22.33
CA ILE A 60 19.82 -32.82 23.55
C ILE A 60 19.16 -32.11 24.73
N GLY A 61 18.39 -32.86 25.50
CA GLY A 61 17.61 -32.39 26.65
C GLY A 61 18.48 -31.85 27.78
N GLY A 62 17.92 -30.90 28.53
CA GLY A 62 18.52 -30.35 29.72
C GLY A 62 17.65 -29.24 30.30
N ALA A 63 17.22 -29.44 31.54
CA ALA A 63 16.42 -28.49 32.30
C ALA A 63 17.17 -27.17 32.57
N ALA A 64 16.37 -26.14 32.89
CA ALA A 64 16.73 -24.87 33.52
C ALA A 64 17.44 -23.80 32.66
N ALA A 65 16.65 -22.84 32.16
CA ALA A 65 16.81 -21.39 32.35
C ALA A 65 15.93 -20.62 31.35
N PRO A 66 15.23 -19.54 31.74
CA PRO A 66 14.65 -18.62 30.76
C PRO A 66 15.82 -17.91 30.07
N THR A 67 16.25 -18.45 28.93
CA THR A 67 17.17 -17.75 28.05
C THR A 67 16.48 -16.47 27.62
N VAL A 68 16.94 -15.34 28.16
CA VAL A 68 16.66 -14.00 27.64
C VAL A 68 17.28 -13.97 26.25
N THR A 69 16.56 -14.51 25.26
CA THR A 69 16.91 -14.39 23.86
C THR A 69 16.92 -12.90 23.60
N LYS A 70 18.11 -12.33 23.32
CA LYS A 70 18.26 -11.04 22.65
C LYS A 70 17.38 -11.11 21.41
N GLN A 71 16.13 -10.68 21.50
CA GLN A 71 15.22 -10.82 20.38
C GLN A 71 15.77 -9.91 19.29
N ASP A 72 15.99 -10.50 18.11
CA ASP A 72 16.40 -9.71 16.96
C ASP A 72 15.35 -8.60 16.80
N PRO A 73 15.74 -7.31 16.75
CA PRO A 73 14.78 -6.20 16.69
C PRO A 73 13.85 -6.31 15.46
N VAL A 74 14.31 -7.04 14.43
CA VAL A 74 13.55 -7.38 13.22
C VAL A 74 12.44 -8.40 13.49
N LYS A 75 12.61 -9.35 14.42
CA LYS A 75 11.57 -10.33 14.78
C LYS A 75 10.43 -9.66 15.54
N GLU A 76 10.75 -8.83 16.53
CA GLU A 76 9.75 -8.07 17.29
C GLU A 76 8.88 -7.20 16.38
N LEU A 77 9.50 -6.47 15.44
CA LEU A 77 8.77 -5.65 14.46
C LEU A 77 7.86 -6.48 13.55
N ARG A 78 8.23 -7.74 13.22
CA ARG A 78 7.38 -8.63 12.42
C ARG A 78 6.17 -9.11 13.21
N ASP A 79 6.35 -9.42 14.48
CA ASP A 79 5.26 -9.89 15.35
C ASP A 79 4.28 -8.74 15.65
N GLN A 80 4.79 -7.54 15.94
CA GLN A 80 3.97 -6.33 16.08
C GLN A 80 3.18 -6.03 14.79
N LEU A 81 3.78 -6.26 13.62
CA LEU A 81 3.12 -6.03 12.34
C LEU A 81 2.01 -7.08 12.10
N ALA A 82 2.23 -8.32 12.49
CA ALA A 82 1.21 -9.36 12.44
C ALA A 82 0.02 -9.03 13.36
N GLN A 83 0.29 -8.55 14.58
CA GLN A 83 -0.74 -8.11 15.54
C GLN A 83 -1.53 -6.90 15.00
N ALA A 84 -0.86 -5.85 14.54
CA ALA A 84 -1.52 -4.68 13.97
C ALA A 84 -2.39 -5.01 12.74
N LYS A 85 -1.99 -6.00 11.94
CA LYS A 85 -2.81 -6.51 10.83
C LYS A 85 -4.03 -7.29 11.31
N ALA A 86 -3.89 -8.10 12.37
CA ALA A 86 -5.00 -8.82 12.97
C ALA A 86 -6.04 -7.84 13.55
N GLU A 87 -5.57 -6.76 14.16
CA GLU A 87 -6.37 -5.66 14.69
C GLU A 87 -6.90 -4.69 13.62
N LYS A 88 -6.50 -4.87 12.35
CA LYS A 88 -6.81 -3.98 11.21
C LYS A 88 -6.38 -2.53 11.42
N ASN A 89 -5.37 -2.28 12.25
CA ASN A 89 -4.79 -0.95 12.40
C ASN A 89 -3.78 -0.68 11.27
N HIS A 90 -4.30 -0.16 10.16
CA HIS A 90 -3.53 0.06 8.93
C HIS A 90 -2.44 1.13 9.10
N ASP A 91 -2.67 2.16 9.89
CA ASP A 91 -1.71 3.25 10.10
C ASP A 91 -0.51 2.76 10.90
N LEU A 92 -0.75 2.03 12.00
CA LEU A 92 0.29 1.39 12.80
C LEU A 92 1.06 0.37 11.95
N ALA A 93 0.37 -0.47 11.17
CA ALA A 93 1.01 -1.46 10.31
C ALA A 93 1.92 -0.83 9.24
N ASN A 94 1.56 0.35 8.71
CA ASN A 94 2.39 1.09 7.77
C ASN A 94 3.64 1.65 8.44
N LYS A 95 3.52 2.22 9.65
CA LYS A 95 4.65 2.69 10.45
C LYS A 95 5.62 1.56 10.78
N LEU A 96 5.11 0.41 11.24
CA LEU A 96 5.95 -0.78 11.52
C LEU A 96 6.64 -1.31 10.27
N ARG A 97 6.00 -1.24 9.11
CA ARG A 97 6.62 -1.62 7.84
C ARG A 97 7.78 -0.69 7.48
N GLN A 98 7.63 0.62 7.69
CA GLN A 98 8.71 1.59 7.47
C GLN A 98 9.88 1.33 8.44
N GLN A 99 9.59 1.14 9.74
CA GLN A 99 10.59 0.78 10.74
C GLN A 99 11.32 -0.51 10.37
N LEU A 100 10.59 -1.53 9.92
CA LEU A 100 11.17 -2.81 9.50
C LEU A 100 12.13 -2.64 8.32
N TRP A 101 11.78 -1.79 7.34
CA TRP A 101 12.64 -1.51 6.20
C TRP A 101 13.91 -0.76 6.64
N ILE A 102 13.77 0.31 7.43
CA ILE A 102 14.90 1.08 7.96
C ILE A 102 15.83 0.19 8.79
N THR A 103 15.26 -0.67 9.65
CA THR A 103 16.06 -1.60 10.48
C THR A 103 16.84 -2.59 9.62
N GLN A 104 16.26 -3.07 8.51
CA GLN A 104 16.96 -3.96 7.58
C GLN A 104 18.08 -3.25 6.84
N ASP A 105 17.84 -2.02 6.37
CA ASP A 105 18.85 -1.22 5.68
C ASP A 105 20.02 -0.88 6.61
N LEU A 106 19.72 -0.46 7.85
CA LEU A 106 20.73 -0.18 8.88
C LEU A 106 21.54 -1.44 9.25
N ALA A 107 20.88 -2.59 9.40
CA ALA A 107 21.56 -3.86 9.66
C ALA A 107 22.48 -4.28 8.48
N ALA A 108 22.11 -3.91 7.25
CA ALA A 108 22.93 -4.11 6.06
C ALA A 108 24.01 -3.02 5.85
N GLY A 109 24.08 -2.02 6.73
CA GLY A 109 25.05 -0.91 6.66
C GLY A 109 24.67 0.23 5.72
N TYR A 110 23.45 0.23 5.18
CA TYR A 110 22.92 1.32 4.36
C TYR A 110 22.27 2.38 5.23
N LYS A 111 22.67 3.64 5.07
CA LYS A 111 22.04 4.79 5.72
C LYS A 111 20.90 5.29 4.84
N PRO A 112 19.64 5.22 5.29
CA PRO A 112 18.51 5.72 4.50
C PRO A 112 18.67 7.22 4.24
N ASN A 113 18.66 7.62 2.97
CA ASN A 113 18.63 9.03 2.58
C ASN A 113 17.19 9.55 2.67
N ILE A 114 16.76 9.88 3.89
CA ILE A 114 15.42 10.39 4.15
C ILE A 114 15.43 11.90 3.92
N SER A 115 14.61 12.37 2.99
CA SER A 115 14.42 13.80 2.73
C SER A 115 14.01 14.53 4.02
N ALA A 116 14.53 15.73 4.23
CA ALA A 116 14.24 16.52 5.42
C ALA A 116 12.74 16.86 5.58
N GLU A 117 11.95 16.71 4.52
CA GLU A 117 10.52 17.03 4.52
C GLU A 117 9.60 15.87 4.91
N ASP A 118 10.12 14.64 5.02
CA ASP A 118 9.32 13.47 5.39
C ASP A 118 9.49 13.14 6.89
N GLU A 119 8.74 13.89 7.70
CA GLU A 119 8.73 13.77 9.17
C GLU A 119 8.45 12.34 9.63
N GLY A 120 7.54 11.61 8.97
CA GLY A 120 7.18 10.24 9.36
C GLY A 120 8.33 9.26 9.20
N SER A 121 9.11 9.38 8.12
CA SER A 121 10.30 8.56 7.90
C SER A 121 11.43 8.91 8.88
N ARG A 122 11.59 10.19 9.23
CA ARG A 122 12.57 10.65 10.23
C ARG A 122 12.23 10.11 11.62
N GLU A 123 10.97 10.22 12.04
CA GLU A 123 10.49 9.66 13.30
C GLU A 123 10.75 8.15 13.38
N ALA A 124 10.48 7.41 12.29
CA ALA A 124 10.75 5.99 12.23
C ALA A 124 12.25 5.66 12.35
N LEU A 125 13.13 6.47 11.74
CA LEU A 125 14.57 6.29 11.87
C LEU A 125 15.06 6.56 13.29
N THR A 126 14.59 7.64 13.92
CA THR A 126 14.92 7.97 15.31
C THR A 126 14.49 6.85 16.27
N GLN A 127 13.25 6.35 16.12
CA GLN A 127 12.73 5.25 16.94
C GLN A 127 13.52 3.95 16.76
N VAL A 128 13.91 3.62 15.52
CA VAL A 128 14.75 2.44 15.25
C VAL A 128 16.14 2.62 15.84
N GLN A 129 16.72 3.81 15.72
CA GLN A 129 18.05 4.10 16.24
C GLN A 129 18.07 4.03 17.77
N GLU A 130 17.06 4.58 18.45
CA GLU A 130 16.87 4.50 19.90
C GLU A 130 16.73 3.04 20.40
N ARG A 131 15.98 2.20 19.67
CA ARG A 131 15.85 0.77 19.96
C ARG A 131 17.16 0.00 19.80
N LEU A 132 18.06 0.46 18.92
CA LEU A 132 19.35 -0.19 18.67
C LEU A 132 20.46 0.28 19.64
N THR A 133 20.39 1.52 20.16
CA THR A 133 21.42 2.09 21.04
C THR A 133 21.21 1.84 22.53
N THR A 134 20.11 1.23 22.97
CA THR A 134 19.82 1.04 24.40
C THR A 134 19.81 -0.44 24.81
N PRO A 135 20.75 -0.91 25.64
CA PRO A 135 20.51 -2.03 26.54
C PRO A 135 19.95 -1.49 27.86
N ALA A 136 18.67 -1.77 28.14
CA ALA A 136 17.99 -1.58 29.42
C ALA A 136 17.85 -0.14 29.96
N SER A 137 16.77 0.55 29.56
CA SER A 137 16.04 1.43 30.50
C SER A 137 14.65 1.73 29.96
N SER A 138 13.68 0.92 30.38
CA SER A 138 12.27 1.25 30.29
C SER A 138 11.92 2.28 31.38
N LEU A 139 11.09 3.27 31.02
CA LEU A 139 10.50 4.35 31.83
C LEU A 139 11.34 5.62 32.00
N SER A 140 11.03 6.63 31.20
CA SER A 140 10.93 8.03 31.65
C SER A 140 10.08 8.81 30.67
N SER A 141 8.83 9.07 31.08
CA SER A 141 7.96 10.05 30.46
C SER A 141 8.47 11.47 30.68
N SER A 142 8.29 12.31 29.67
CA SER A 142 7.84 13.70 29.78
C SER A 142 8.77 14.76 30.40
N THR A 143 8.69 15.94 29.78
CA THR A 143 9.05 17.29 30.28
C THR A 143 10.54 17.64 30.45
N ALA A 144 11.10 18.34 29.46
CA ALA A 144 11.77 19.61 29.71
C ALA A 144 11.91 20.42 28.41
N SER A 145 11.21 21.54 28.38
CA SER A 145 11.32 22.61 27.40
C SER A 145 12.75 23.13 27.29
N VAL A 146 13.23 23.33 26.06
CA VAL A 146 14.14 24.44 25.76
C VAL A 146 13.53 25.22 24.60
N ARG A 147 13.04 26.40 24.94
CA ARG A 147 12.74 27.47 23.98
C ARG A 147 14.05 27.92 23.34
N LEU A 148 14.04 28.09 22.03
CA LEU A 148 14.83 29.09 21.34
C LEU A 148 13.91 29.76 20.31
N ASP A 149 13.54 30.99 20.66
CA ASP A 149 12.83 31.96 19.85
C ASP A 149 13.56 32.25 18.53
N GLY A 150 12.78 32.52 17.48
CA GLY A 150 13.24 33.40 16.41
C GLY A 150 13.29 32.86 14.97
N ALA A 151 12.28 32.11 14.49
CA ALA A 151 12.07 31.92 13.04
C ALA A 151 10.66 31.40 12.68
N SER A 152 9.57 32.04 13.13
CA SER A 152 8.21 31.49 12.96
C SER A 152 7.23 32.43 12.24
N ALA A 153 7.66 32.98 11.12
CA ALA A 153 6.76 33.61 10.14
C ALA A 153 7.08 33.23 8.68
N ILE A 154 8.31 32.79 8.39
CA ILE A 154 8.72 32.36 7.03
C ILE A 154 8.33 30.91 6.75
N SER A 155 8.35 30.03 7.76
CA SER A 155 7.99 28.61 7.61
C SER A 155 6.47 28.37 7.50
N THR A 156 5.65 29.24 8.07
CA THR A 156 4.18 29.19 7.95
C THR A 156 3.72 29.55 6.55
N LEU A 157 4.27 30.60 5.95
CA LEU A 157 3.99 30.99 4.56
C LEU A 157 4.34 29.85 3.58
N GLY A 158 5.49 29.20 3.77
CA GLY A 158 5.88 28.04 2.94
C GLY A 158 4.96 26.83 3.11
N SER A 159 4.32 26.65 4.28
CA SER A 159 3.34 25.58 4.52
C SER A 159 2.00 25.90 3.85
N GLU A 160 1.54 27.14 3.94
CA GLU A 160 0.30 27.63 3.32
C GLU A 160 0.37 27.57 1.79
N GLU A 161 1.50 27.97 1.19
CA GLU A 161 1.73 27.83 -0.25
C GLU A 161 1.68 26.37 -0.75
N ARG A 162 2.19 25.43 0.04
CA ARG A 162 2.14 23.98 -0.27
C ARG A 162 0.70 23.45 -0.19
N LYS A 163 -0.07 23.89 0.80
CA LYS A 163 -1.50 23.58 0.91
C LYS A 163 -2.27 24.13 -0.29
N LEU A 164 -2.00 25.37 -0.68
CA LEU A 164 -2.60 26.02 -1.85
C LEU A 164 -2.33 25.23 -3.14
N LYS A 165 -1.08 24.80 -3.38
CA LYS A 165 -0.73 23.92 -4.51
C LYS A 165 -1.49 22.59 -4.49
N THR A 166 -1.69 22.01 -3.31
CA THR A 166 -2.41 20.74 -3.14
C THR A 166 -3.91 20.91 -3.40
N LEU A 167 -4.51 22.00 -2.91
CA LEU A 167 -5.92 22.33 -3.15
C LEU A 167 -6.18 22.64 -4.62
N ARG A 168 -5.29 23.37 -5.31
CA ARG A 168 -5.38 23.59 -6.77
C ARG A 168 -5.38 22.27 -7.55
N LYS A 169 -4.52 21.32 -7.19
CA LYS A 169 -4.52 19.97 -7.80
C LYS A 169 -5.84 19.22 -7.56
N LYS A 170 -6.44 19.35 -6.36
CA LYS A 170 -7.75 18.74 -6.08
C LYS A 170 -8.85 19.38 -6.94
N LEU A 171 -8.81 20.70 -7.11
CA LEU A 171 -9.73 21.45 -7.96
C LEU A 171 -9.60 21.02 -9.42
N ASP A 172 -8.38 20.88 -9.96
CA ASP A 172 -8.14 20.37 -11.32
C ASP A 172 -8.74 18.96 -11.51
N GLN A 173 -8.58 18.08 -10.52
CA GLN A 173 -9.18 16.75 -10.55
C GLN A 173 -10.71 16.82 -10.57
N ILE A 174 -11.32 17.66 -9.73
CA ILE A 174 -12.77 17.87 -9.69
C ILE A 174 -13.28 18.40 -11.03
N GLN A 175 -12.60 19.39 -11.62
CA GLN A 175 -12.94 19.91 -12.95
C GLN A 175 -12.83 18.84 -14.05
N SER A 176 -11.82 17.97 -13.98
CA SER A 176 -11.71 16.85 -14.92
C SER A 176 -12.88 15.86 -14.78
N LEU A 177 -13.38 15.63 -13.57
CA LEU A 177 -14.57 14.81 -13.32
C LEU A 177 -15.84 15.50 -13.84
N LYS A 178 -15.98 16.82 -13.68
CA LYS A 178 -17.09 17.59 -14.28
C LYS A 178 -17.14 17.45 -15.79
N LYS A 179 -16.00 17.63 -16.47
CA LYS A 179 -15.91 17.47 -17.93
C LYS A 179 -16.34 16.07 -18.39
N LYS A 180 -15.98 15.02 -17.65
CA LYS A 180 -16.41 13.65 -17.93
C LYS A 180 -17.92 13.45 -17.74
N LEU A 181 -18.48 14.06 -16.71
CA LEU A 181 -19.92 14.05 -16.47
C LEU A 181 -20.67 14.78 -17.60
N GLU A 182 -20.17 15.92 -18.06
CA GLU A 182 -20.70 16.65 -19.22
C GLU A 182 -20.57 15.86 -20.53
N GLN A 183 -19.50 15.08 -20.67
CA GLN A 183 -19.30 14.14 -21.79
C GLN A 183 -20.23 12.91 -21.72
N GLY A 184 -21.06 12.79 -20.68
CA GLY A 184 -22.01 11.70 -20.51
C GLY A 184 -21.40 10.41 -19.97
N GLU A 185 -20.18 10.45 -19.44
CA GLU A 185 -19.55 9.30 -18.79
C GLU A 185 -20.19 9.07 -17.40
N THR A 186 -20.55 7.83 -17.09
CA THR A 186 -21.15 7.48 -15.79
C THR A 186 -20.08 7.48 -14.71
N LEU A 187 -20.15 8.45 -13.79
CA LEU A 187 -19.24 8.53 -12.65
C LEU A 187 -19.66 7.59 -11.52
N GLU A 188 -18.68 7.02 -10.82
CA GLU A 188 -18.91 6.22 -9.62
C GLU A 188 -19.36 7.09 -8.42
N ALA A 189 -20.03 6.49 -7.43
CA ALA A 189 -20.50 7.21 -6.24
C ALA A 189 -19.38 7.95 -5.48
N ASN A 190 -18.17 7.37 -5.43
CA ASN A 190 -16.99 7.99 -4.81
C ASN A 190 -16.45 9.20 -5.57
N GLN A 191 -16.76 9.33 -6.86
CA GLN A 191 -16.38 10.48 -7.68
C GLN A 191 -17.42 11.60 -7.54
N LEU A 192 -18.70 11.24 -7.44
CA LEU A 192 -19.78 12.19 -7.15
C LEU A 192 -19.60 12.87 -5.79
N THR A 193 -19.12 12.15 -4.77
CA THR A 193 -18.80 12.78 -3.46
C THR A 193 -17.67 13.79 -3.55
N LYS A 194 -16.66 13.57 -4.43
CA LYS A 194 -15.59 14.55 -4.68
C LYS A 194 -16.09 15.80 -5.37
N LEU A 195 -17.05 15.66 -6.29
CA LEU A 195 -17.69 16.81 -6.92
C LEU A 195 -18.44 17.69 -5.90
N LYS A 196 -19.08 17.08 -4.89
CA LYS A 196 -19.76 17.83 -3.83
C LYS A 196 -18.81 18.63 -2.94
N THR A 197 -17.56 18.22 -2.83
CA THR A 197 -16.56 18.94 -2.01
C THR A 197 -15.92 20.14 -2.73
N GLU A 198 -16.33 20.44 -3.96
CA GLU A 198 -15.75 21.53 -4.75
C GLU A 198 -15.86 22.90 -4.09
N GLU A 199 -17.03 23.26 -3.57
CA GLU A 199 -17.28 24.57 -2.94
C GLU A 199 -16.36 24.75 -1.73
N SER A 200 -16.25 23.73 -0.87
CA SER A 200 -15.33 23.74 0.28
C SER A 200 -13.86 23.88 -0.13
N VAL A 201 -13.45 23.29 -1.26
CA VAL A 201 -12.07 23.45 -1.77
C VAL A 201 -11.83 24.86 -2.30
N LEU A 202 -12.83 25.49 -2.93
CA LEU A 202 -12.74 26.87 -3.41
C LEU A 202 -12.65 27.87 -2.24
N GLU A 203 -13.50 27.72 -1.23
CA GLU A 203 -13.48 28.56 -0.02
C GLU A 203 -12.13 28.51 0.69
N GLU A 204 -11.54 27.30 0.84
CA GLU A 204 -10.24 27.15 1.49
C GLU A 204 -9.11 27.79 0.66
N ILE A 205 -9.17 27.70 -0.68
CA ILE A 205 -8.21 28.40 -1.56
C ILE A 205 -8.33 29.90 -1.39
N GLU A 206 -9.56 30.44 -1.44
CA GLU A 206 -9.81 31.87 -1.28
C GLU A 206 -9.32 32.38 0.09
N HIS A 207 -9.58 31.62 1.15
CA HIS A 207 -9.09 31.94 2.49
C HIS A 207 -7.56 32.00 2.55
N LEU A 208 -6.86 30.99 2.00
CA LEU A 208 -5.39 30.98 1.96
C LEU A 208 -4.83 32.08 1.04
N GLU A 209 -5.47 32.37 -0.08
CA GLU A 209 -5.07 33.46 -0.97
C GLU A 209 -5.25 34.83 -0.33
N ASN A 210 -6.36 35.05 0.39
CA ASN A 210 -6.58 36.27 1.17
C ASN A 210 -5.53 36.43 2.26
N LEU A 211 -5.20 35.38 3.01
CA LEU A 211 -4.15 35.42 4.03
C LEU A 211 -2.77 35.80 3.44
N LEU A 212 -2.43 35.27 2.26
CA LEU A 212 -1.16 35.58 1.58
C LEU A 212 -1.16 36.95 0.88
N SER A 213 -2.34 37.45 0.48
CA SER A 213 -2.52 38.70 -0.27
C SER A 213 -2.55 39.93 0.63
N ILE A 214 -2.87 39.80 1.92
CA ILE A 214 -2.87 40.93 2.87
C ILE A 214 -1.47 41.57 2.89
N PRO A 215 -1.31 42.82 2.40
CA PRO A 215 -0.01 43.47 2.40
C PRO A 215 0.35 43.83 3.83
N VAL A 216 1.44 43.26 4.34
CA VAL A 216 2.04 43.67 5.61
C VAL A 216 2.55 45.10 5.43
N LYS A 217 1.80 46.10 5.94
CA LYS A 217 2.32 47.45 6.14
C LYS A 217 3.52 47.35 7.08
N ARG A 218 4.72 47.48 6.54
CA ARG A 218 5.95 47.68 7.30
C ARG A 218 6.08 49.13 7.73
#